data_AF-A0A660Q1K4-F1
#
_entry.id   AF-A0A660Q1K4-F1
#
_cell.length_a   1.000
_cell.length_b   1.000
_cell.length_c   1.000
_cell.angle_alpha   90.00
_cell.angle_beta   90.00
_cell.angle_gamma   90.00
#
_symmetry.space_group_name_H-M   'P 1'
#
loop_
_entity.id
_entity.type
_entity.pdbx_description
1 polymer ?
#
loop_
_entity_poly.entity_id
_entity_poly.type
_entity_poly.pdbx_seq_one_letter_code
_entity_poly.pdbx_strand_id
1 'polypeptide(L)'
;RNGDRIPRSIVQTGFAAENDTTLHEGYFYGPMGDVFGAPLGSDKHFRSTYEIRFTATGSNGFWFYDDVTPMNLPFEVWNTTLGYQVLAEIYDQDFDQVWEPEDRDYIVIVNTPYDGNPHPEAFPYNHTWFFRVADTDTAYAIGDVLTVEGAPVNGADDVFTFKTDGVDNSAARANIKNIRVVPDPYIGRAEWETSRFYRRLQFTNLPELCTIRIYSLAGDLVKTLQHDSNGGTEEWDMLSEDGLGIASGVYLYHVESEFGSKTGRFAVIK
;
A
#
# COMPACT_ATOMS: atom_id res chain seq x y z
N ARG A 1 5.24 7.13 -4.29
CA ARG A 1 4.25 6.63 -5.27
C ARG A 1 4.77 5.28 -5.76
N ASN A 2 4.19 4.19 -5.27
CA ASN A 2 4.66 2.82 -5.50
C ASN A 2 4.26 2.33 -6.90
N GLY A 3 5.17 2.54 -7.86
CA GLY A 3 5.29 1.79 -9.12
C GLY A 3 4.22 2.01 -10.19
N ASP A 4 4.62 1.75 -11.43
CA ASP A 4 3.71 1.63 -12.57
C ASP A 4 2.71 0.49 -12.30
N ARG A 5 1.41 0.80 -12.44
CA ARG A 5 0.35 -0.21 -12.40
C ARG A 5 -0.07 -0.55 -13.81
N ILE A 6 0.28 -1.75 -14.26
CA ILE A 6 -0.34 -2.38 -15.43
C ILE A 6 -1.61 -3.11 -14.92
N PRO A 7 -2.80 -2.84 -15.47
CA PRO A 7 -4.00 -3.65 -15.21
C PRO A 7 -3.79 -5.10 -15.68
N ARG A 8 -4.12 -6.08 -14.83
CA ARG A 8 -3.74 -7.49 -15.01
C ARG A 8 -4.94 -8.43 -15.25
N SER A 9 -5.92 -8.10 -16.10
CA SER A 9 -6.70 -9.22 -16.66
C SER A 9 -5.74 -10.01 -17.56
N ILE A 10 -5.13 -11.05 -16.99
CA ILE A 10 -4.32 -12.01 -17.74
C ILE A 10 -5.24 -13.19 -17.97
N VAL A 11 -5.85 -13.23 -19.14
CA VAL A 11 -6.33 -14.49 -19.69
C VAL A 11 -5.07 -15.26 -20.08
N GLN A 12 -4.66 -16.24 -19.28
CA GLN A 12 -3.77 -17.27 -19.78
C GLN A 12 -4.62 -18.36 -20.42
N THR A 13 -4.97 -18.16 -21.69
CA THR A 13 -5.22 -19.28 -22.59
C THR A 13 -3.88 -19.78 -23.12
N GLY A 14 -3.61 -21.07 -22.97
CA GLY A 14 -2.44 -21.72 -23.53
C GLY A 14 -2.65 -23.23 -23.66
N PHE A 15 -2.86 -23.70 -24.89
CA PHE A 15 -3.21 -25.06 -25.31
C PHE A 15 -2.16 -26.15 -25.00
N ALA A 16 -2.51 -27.42 -25.22
CA ALA A 16 -1.48 -28.42 -25.52
C ALA A 16 -1.81 -29.47 -26.62
N ALA A 17 -2.94 -30.20 -26.59
CA ALA A 17 -3.03 -31.44 -27.39
C ALA A 17 -4.45 -32.02 -27.58
N GLU A 18 -4.55 -32.96 -28.53
CA GLU A 18 -5.65 -33.93 -28.63
C GLU A 18 -5.79 -34.66 -27.26
N ASN A 19 -6.99 -34.62 -26.65
CA ASN A 19 -7.36 -35.06 -25.28
C ASN A 19 -7.33 -34.02 -24.13
N ASP A 20 -7.40 -32.72 -24.42
CA ASP A 20 -7.67 -31.69 -23.40
C ASP A 20 -9.14 -31.78 -22.93
N THR A 21 -9.38 -31.81 -21.60
CA THR A 21 -10.71 -31.91 -20.97
C THR A 21 -11.10 -30.62 -20.23
N THR A 22 -10.49 -29.50 -20.60
CA THR A 22 -10.61 -28.23 -19.85
C THR A 22 -11.62 -27.30 -20.52
N LEU A 23 -12.52 -26.72 -19.73
CA LEU A 23 -13.50 -25.73 -20.19
C LEU A 23 -12.82 -24.39 -20.55
N HIS A 24 -13.13 -23.83 -21.71
CA HIS A 24 -12.54 -22.56 -22.16
C HIS A 24 -13.47 -21.36 -21.90
N GLU A 25 -12.87 -20.25 -21.46
CA GLU A 25 -13.57 -18.97 -21.29
C GLU A 25 -13.76 -18.28 -22.65
N GLY A 26 -14.97 -17.78 -22.92
CA GLY A 26 -15.37 -17.18 -24.19
C GLY A 26 -15.13 -15.68 -24.25
N TYR A 27 -15.89 -14.93 -23.44
CA TYR A 27 -15.72 -13.48 -23.30
C TYR A 27 -15.77 -13.10 -21.83
N PHE A 28 -14.74 -12.39 -21.39
CA PHE A 28 -14.63 -11.86 -20.03
C PHE A 28 -14.70 -10.34 -20.08
N TYR A 29 -15.81 -9.79 -19.60
CA TYR A 29 -15.96 -8.33 -19.54
C TYR A 29 -15.28 -7.73 -18.30
N GLY A 30 -14.80 -8.56 -17.38
CA GLY A 30 -14.19 -8.11 -16.13
C GLY A 30 -15.19 -8.00 -14.99
N PRO A 31 -14.83 -7.28 -13.92
CA PRO A 31 -15.76 -7.09 -12.82
C PRO A 31 -16.91 -6.17 -13.24
N MET A 32 -18.10 -6.40 -12.69
CA MET A 32 -19.31 -5.63 -12.97
C MET A 32 -19.10 -4.11 -12.81
N GLY A 33 -18.28 -3.69 -11.82
CA GLY A 33 -17.91 -2.29 -11.63
C GLY A 33 -17.16 -1.67 -12.81
N ASP A 34 -16.26 -2.41 -13.46
CA ASP A 34 -15.51 -1.93 -14.63
C ASP A 34 -16.39 -1.88 -15.90
N VAL A 35 -17.32 -2.82 -16.03
CA VAL A 35 -18.19 -2.94 -17.22
C VAL A 35 -19.30 -1.91 -17.22
N PHE A 36 -20.03 -1.82 -16.11
CA PHE A 36 -21.26 -1.05 -16.02
C PHE A 36 -21.10 0.26 -15.25
N GLY A 37 -20.04 0.40 -14.45
CA GLY A 37 -19.83 1.55 -13.57
C GLY A 37 -20.88 1.64 -12.46
N ALA A 38 -20.62 2.50 -11.46
CA ALA A 38 -21.65 2.81 -10.47
C ALA A 38 -22.80 3.63 -11.11
N PRO A 39 -24.08 3.36 -10.79
CA PRO A 39 -24.58 2.45 -9.75
C PRO A 39 -24.99 1.06 -10.28
N LEU A 40 -24.53 0.64 -11.45
CA LEU A 40 -24.94 -0.62 -12.08
C LEU A 40 -23.94 -1.78 -11.86
N GLY A 41 -22.78 -1.50 -11.25
CA GLY A 41 -21.79 -2.49 -10.87
C GLY A 41 -21.01 -2.09 -9.59
N SER A 42 -20.34 -3.07 -8.97
CA SER A 42 -19.58 -2.88 -7.74
C SER A 42 -18.28 -3.68 -7.69
N ASP A 43 -17.30 -3.12 -6.98
CA ASP A 43 -15.99 -3.75 -6.73
C ASP A 43 -15.89 -4.30 -5.29
N LYS A 44 -17.01 -4.61 -4.63
CA LYS A 44 -16.96 -5.04 -3.23
C LYS A 44 -16.23 -6.40 -3.08
N HIS A 45 -16.42 -7.29 -4.05
CA HIS A 45 -15.99 -8.68 -3.96
C HIS A 45 -15.09 -9.15 -5.13
N PHE A 46 -14.60 -8.25 -5.99
CA PHE A 46 -13.72 -8.58 -7.14
C PHE A 46 -12.41 -9.30 -6.75
N ARG A 47 -12.02 -9.24 -5.48
CA ARG A 47 -10.79 -9.87 -4.97
C ARG A 47 -10.98 -11.29 -4.47
N SER A 48 -12.22 -11.77 -4.35
CA SER A 48 -12.45 -13.16 -3.95
C SER A 48 -12.12 -14.10 -5.11
N THR A 49 -11.61 -15.28 -4.79
CA THR A 49 -11.52 -16.39 -5.72
C THR A 49 -12.85 -17.13 -5.76
N TYR A 50 -13.30 -17.43 -6.97
CA TYR A 50 -14.53 -18.18 -7.21
C TYR A 50 -14.24 -19.45 -7.99
N GLU A 51 -15.01 -20.49 -7.72
CA GLU A 51 -15.03 -21.72 -8.52
C GLU A 51 -16.46 -21.97 -9.02
N ILE A 52 -16.60 -22.21 -10.31
CA ILE A 52 -17.81 -22.77 -10.91
C ILE A 52 -17.59 -24.26 -11.05
N ARG A 53 -18.31 -25.03 -10.25
CA ARG A 53 -18.15 -26.48 -10.13
C ARG A 53 -19.32 -27.16 -10.82
N PHE A 54 -19.08 -27.91 -11.88
CA PHE A 54 -20.11 -28.68 -12.56
C PHE A 54 -20.43 -29.93 -11.74
N THR A 55 -21.67 -30.06 -11.27
CA THR A 55 -22.08 -31.13 -10.36
C THR A 55 -23.29 -31.89 -10.91
N ALA A 56 -23.56 -33.08 -10.36
CA ALA A 56 -24.70 -33.88 -10.78
C ALA A 56 -26.06 -33.22 -10.46
N THR A 57 -26.07 -32.35 -9.44
CA THR A 57 -27.28 -31.66 -8.95
C THR A 57 -27.36 -30.22 -9.41
N GLY A 58 -26.22 -29.58 -9.69
CA GLY A 58 -26.17 -28.18 -10.08
C GLY A 58 -26.71 -27.24 -9.01
N SER A 59 -27.23 -26.09 -9.45
CA SER A 59 -27.92 -25.12 -8.60
C SER A 59 -29.07 -24.42 -9.33
N ASN A 60 -29.93 -23.73 -8.57
CA ASN A 60 -30.91 -22.83 -9.14
C ASN A 60 -30.23 -21.47 -9.38
N GLY A 61 -30.22 -21.02 -10.62
CA GLY A 61 -29.92 -19.64 -10.99
C GLY A 61 -31.19 -18.86 -11.29
N PHE A 62 -31.01 -17.59 -11.65
CA PHE A 62 -32.08 -16.70 -12.09
C PHE A 62 -31.59 -15.86 -13.27
N TRP A 63 -32.52 -15.36 -14.07
CA TRP A 63 -32.16 -14.40 -15.12
C TRP A 63 -31.74 -13.08 -14.48
N PHE A 64 -30.70 -12.44 -15.01
CA PHE A 64 -30.13 -11.19 -14.47
C PHE A 64 -31.15 -10.04 -14.36
N TYR A 65 -32.23 -10.06 -15.16
CA TYR A 65 -33.31 -9.07 -15.12
C TYR A 65 -34.66 -9.61 -14.62
N ASP A 66 -34.75 -10.88 -14.19
CA ASP A 66 -35.96 -11.47 -13.60
C ASP A 66 -35.63 -12.26 -12.34
N ASP A 67 -36.26 -11.85 -11.23
CA ASP A 67 -36.14 -12.44 -9.91
C ASP A 67 -37.31 -13.38 -9.56
N VAL A 68 -38.04 -13.88 -10.58
CA VAL A 68 -39.21 -14.74 -10.37
C VAL A 68 -38.98 -16.16 -10.83
N THR A 69 -38.39 -16.35 -12.02
CA THR A 69 -38.33 -17.68 -12.65
C THR A 69 -36.97 -18.34 -12.42
N PRO A 70 -36.90 -19.47 -11.68
CA PRO A 70 -35.64 -20.17 -11.47
C PRO A 70 -35.20 -20.90 -12.75
N MET A 71 -33.91 -20.83 -13.03
CA MET A 71 -33.22 -21.52 -14.10
C MET A 71 -32.36 -22.65 -13.51
N ASN A 72 -32.44 -23.86 -14.08
CA ASN A 72 -31.59 -24.96 -13.62
C ASN A 72 -30.20 -24.82 -14.23
N LEU A 73 -29.19 -24.63 -13.39
CA LEU A 73 -27.78 -24.55 -13.80
C LEU A 73 -27.09 -25.88 -13.53
N PRO A 74 -26.24 -26.40 -14.43
CA PRO A 74 -25.50 -27.65 -14.21
C PRO A 74 -24.28 -27.49 -13.30
N PHE A 75 -24.14 -26.33 -12.66
CA PHE A 75 -23.01 -25.99 -11.82
C PHE A 75 -23.44 -25.26 -10.55
N GLU A 76 -22.51 -25.20 -9.59
CA GLU A 76 -22.59 -24.40 -8.38
C GLU A 76 -21.46 -23.37 -8.40
N VAL A 77 -21.68 -22.17 -7.86
CA VAL A 77 -20.63 -21.16 -7.71
C VAL A 77 -20.19 -21.06 -6.26
N TRP A 78 -18.88 -21.13 -6.01
CA TRP A 78 -18.29 -21.15 -4.68
C TRP A 78 -17.31 -20.01 -4.51
N ASN A 79 -17.49 -19.17 -3.49
CA ASN A 79 -16.44 -18.26 -3.04
C ASN A 79 -15.46 -19.04 -2.16
N THR A 80 -14.31 -19.42 -2.71
CA THR A 80 -13.30 -20.21 -2.00
C THR A 80 -12.47 -19.38 -1.03
N THR A 81 -12.38 -18.06 -1.25
CA THR A 81 -11.76 -17.14 -0.30
C THR A 81 -12.53 -17.08 1.01
N LEU A 82 -13.86 -17.12 0.96
CA LEU A 82 -14.73 -17.01 2.14
C LEU A 82 -15.35 -18.34 2.58
N GLY A 83 -15.22 -19.39 1.78
CA GLY A 83 -15.60 -20.76 2.13
C GLY A 83 -17.11 -21.05 2.06
N TYR A 84 -17.86 -20.36 1.20
CA TYR A 84 -19.31 -20.59 1.03
C TYR A 84 -19.77 -20.55 -0.44
N GLN A 85 -20.84 -21.28 -0.73
CA GLN A 85 -21.54 -21.24 -2.02
C GLN A 85 -22.27 -19.90 -2.19
N VAL A 86 -22.27 -19.38 -3.41
CA VAL A 86 -22.90 -18.11 -3.78
C VAL A 86 -23.88 -18.27 -4.94
N LEU A 87 -24.76 -17.28 -5.11
CA LEU A 87 -25.74 -17.25 -6.18
C LEU A 87 -25.09 -17.00 -7.55
N ALA A 88 -25.65 -17.63 -8.58
CA ALA A 88 -25.37 -17.32 -9.98
C ALA A 88 -26.63 -16.76 -10.64
N GLU A 89 -26.47 -15.67 -11.37
CA GLU A 89 -27.48 -15.16 -12.29
C GLU A 89 -26.97 -15.31 -13.73
N ILE A 90 -27.88 -15.48 -14.67
CA ILE A 90 -27.57 -15.64 -16.09
C ILE A 90 -28.07 -14.44 -16.85
N TYR A 91 -27.23 -13.79 -17.64
CA TYR A 91 -27.70 -12.92 -18.72
C TYR A 91 -27.98 -13.82 -19.93
N ASP A 92 -29.25 -14.20 -20.04
CA ASP A 92 -29.81 -14.96 -21.14
C ASP A 92 -29.95 -14.05 -22.37
N GLN A 93 -29.33 -14.43 -23.49
CA GLN A 93 -29.27 -13.63 -24.72
C GLN A 93 -30.52 -13.77 -25.60
N ASP A 94 -31.14 -14.94 -25.61
CA ASP A 94 -32.24 -15.26 -26.52
C ASP A 94 -33.61 -15.29 -25.81
N PHE A 95 -33.59 -15.13 -24.49
CA PHE A 95 -34.72 -14.95 -23.59
C PHE A 95 -35.61 -16.20 -23.46
N ASP A 96 -35.02 -17.38 -23.60
CA ASP A 96 -35.73 -18.66 -23.49
C ASP A 96 -35.75 -19.24 -22.06
N GLN A 97 -35.01 -18.63 -21.14
CA GLN A 97 -34.85 -19.02 -19.73
C GLN A 97 -34.18 -20.38 -19.52
N VAL A 98 -33.34 -20.79 -20.45
CA VAL A 98 -32.43 -21.93 -20.34
C VAL A 98 -31.01 -21.39 -20.27
N TRP A 99 -30.11 -22.12 -19.59
CA TRP A 99 -28.69 -21.78 -19.65
C TRP A 99 -28.05 -22.53 -20.82
N GLU A 100 -27.65 -21.79 -21.84
CA GLU A 100 -27.12 -22.32 -23.10
C GLU A 100 -25.81 -21.58 -23.47
N PRO A 101 -24.63 -22.13 -23.12
CA PRO A 101 -23.36 -21.50 -23.46
C PRO A 101 -23.14 -21.36 -24.98
N GLU A 102 -23.75 -22.22 -25.80
CA GLU A 102 -23.79 -22.13 -27.27
C GLU A 102 -24.45 -20.83 -27.78
N ASP A 103 -25.52 -20.38 -27.12
CA ASP A 103 -26.27 -19.16 -27.45
C ASP A 103 -25.76 -17.92 -26.71
N ARG A 104 -24.59 -18.07 -26.06
CA ARG A 104 -23.76 -17.02 -25.50
C ARG A 104 -24.30 -16.40 -24.23
N ASP A 105 -24.92 -17.21 -23.40
CA ASP A 105 -25.34 -16.80 -22.07
C ASP A 105 -24.16 -16.42 -21.17
N TYR A 106 -24.32 -15.32 -20.45
CA TYR A 106 -23.31 -14.86 -19.51
C TYR A 106 -23.64 -15.29 -18.10
N ILE A 107 -22.62 -15.78 -17.42
CA ILE A 107 -22.63 -16.03 -15.99
C ILE A 107 -22.33 -14.72 -15.27
N VAL A 108 -23.18 -14.40 -14.31
CA VAL A 108 -23.00 -13.32 -13.35
C VAL A 108 -22.83 -13.92 -11.97
N ILE A 109 -21.65 -13.71 -11.37
CA ILE A 109 -21.40 -14.18 -10.00
C ILE A 109 -21.96 -13.15 -9.03
N VAL A 110 -22.94 -13.56 -8.21
CA VAL A 110 -23.55 -12.74 -7.17
C VAL A 110 -23.06 -13.23 -5.82
N ASN A 111 -22.16 -12.48 -5.18
CA ASN A 111 -21.56 -12.81 -3.90
C ASN A 111 -22.53 -12.63 -2.72
N THR A 112 -23.61 -13.39 -2.74
CA THR A 112 -24.62 -13.56 -1.71
C THR A 112 -24.67 -15.05 -1.39
N PRO A 113 -24.67 -15.46 -0.10
CA PRO A 113 -24.75 -16.88 0.26
C PRO A 113 -25.95 -17.56 -0.42
N TYR A 114 -25.68 -18.69 -1.06
CA TYR A 114 -26.70 -19.43 -1.79
C TYR A 114 -27.73 -20.05 -0.82
N ASP A 115 -29.02 -19.77 -1.05
CA ASP A 115 -30.14 -20.37 -0.32
C ASP A 115 -31.24 -20.94 -1.26
N GLY A 116 -31.00 -20.86 -2.59
CA GLY A 116 -31.93 -21.30 -3.63
C GLY A 116 -33.00 -20.27 -4.03
N ASN A 117 -32.99 -19.06 -3.45
CA ASN A 117 -33.90 -17.96 -3.75
C ASN A 117 -33.20 -16.83 -4.51
N PRO A 118 -33.96 -15.98 -5.24
CA PRO A 118 -33.42 -14.80 -5.87
C PRO A 118 -33.16 -13.70 -4.83
N HIS A 119 -32.13 -12.88 -5.07
CA HIS A 119 -31.69 -11.82 -4.17
C HIS A 119 -31.59 -10.47 -4.89
N PRO A 120 -32.71 -9.83 -5.29
CA PRO A 120 -32.68 -8.54 -5.99
C PRO A 120 -32.01 -7.42 -5.17
N GLU A 121 -32.02 -7.52 -3.84
CA GLU A 121 -31.34 -6.60 -2.93
C GLU A 121 -29.80 -6.67 -3.00
N ALA A 122 -29.26 -7.71 -3.62
CA ALA A 122 -27.82 -7.89 -3.83
C ALA A 122 -27.27 -6.86 -4.84
N PHE A 123 -28.12 -6.37 -5.75
CA PHE A 123 -27.74 -5.42 -6.79
C PHE A 123 -27.50 -4.00 -6.23
N PRO A 124 -26.45 -3.29 -6.67
CA PRO A 124 -25.34 -3.73 -7.53
C PRO A 124 -24.16 -4.33 -6.74
N TYR A 125 -24.20 -4.28 -5.40
CA TYR A 125 -23.01 -4.38 -4.55
C TYR A 125 -22.40 -5.76 -4.46
N ASN A 126 -23.19 -6.81 -4.64
CA ASN A 126 -22.71 -8.19 -4.57
C ASN A 126 -22.53 -8.81 -5.97
N HIS A 127 -22.95 -8.15 -7.05
CA HIS A 127 -22.65 -8.59 -8.42
C HIS A 127 -21.18 -8.33 -8.75
N THR A 128 -20.42 -9.40 -9.00
CA THR A 128 -18.95 -9.35 -9.05
C THR A 128 -18.38 -9.49 -10.45
N TRP A 129 -18.65 -10.61 -11.10
CA TRP A 129 -18.04 -10.99 -12.37
C TRP A 129 -19.11 -11.16 -13.43
N PHE A 130 -18.81 -10.74 -14.66
CA PHE A 130 -19.68 -10.90 -15.82
C PHE A 130 -18.86 -11.49 -16.98
N PHE A 131 -19.13 -12.75 -17.32
CA PHE A 131 -18.37 -13.49 -18.33
C PHE A 131 -19.17 -14.65 -18.89
N ARG A 132 -18.71 -15.25 -19.98
CA ARG A 132 -19.30 -16.47 -20.53
C ARG A 132 -18.24 -17.50 -20.84
N VAL A 133 -18.65 -18.76 -20.84
CA VAL A 133 -17.92 -19.87 -21.45
C VAL A 133 -17.89 -19.66 -22.97
N ALA A 134 -16.89 -20.20 -23.66
CA ALA A 134 -16.84 -20.14 -25.12
C ALA A 134 -18.03 -20.90 -25.74
N ASP A 135 -18.59 -20.35 -26.80
CA ASP A 135 -19.68 -20.98 -27.58
C ASP A 135 -19.22 -22.26 -28.33
N THR A 136 -17.92 -22.55 -28.28
CA THR A 136 -17.30 -23.78 -28.76
C THR A 136 -17.11 -24.85 -27.69
N ASP A 137 -17.29 -24.52 -26.40
CA ASP A 137 -16.91 -25.36 -25.27
C ASP A 137 -18.10 -25.65 -24.36
N THR A 138 -19.14 -26.19 -24.99
CA THR A 138 -20.42 -26.54 -24.36
C THR A 138 -20.45 -27.97 -23.81
N ALA A 139 -19.36 -28.74 -23.97
CA ALA A 139 -19.24 -30.12 -23.56
C ALA A 139 -18.68 -30.30 -22.14
N TYR A 140 -19.22 -29.56 -21.17
CA TYR A 140 -18.85 -29.70 -19.75
C TYR A 140 -19.28 -31.06 -19.18
N ALA A 141 -18.52 -31.56 -18.20
CA ALA A 141 -18.79 -32.81 -17.49
C ALA A 141 -18.91 -32.60 -15.98
N ILE A 142 -19.62 -33.51 -15.32
CA ILE A 142 -19.67 -33.55 -13.85
C ILE A 142 -18.24 -33.73 -13.32
N GLY A 143 -17.81 -32.81 -12.46
CA GLY A 143 -16.47 -32.77 -11.89
C GLY A 143 -15.59 -31.67 -12.48
N ASP A 144 -15.99 -31.04 -13.59
CA ASP A 144 -15.26 -29.90 -14.15
C ASP A 144 -15.34 -28.69 -13.22
N VAL A 145 -14.25 -27.92 -13.16
CA VAL A 145 -14.14 -26.72 -12.34
C VAL A 145 -13.52 -25.58 -13.14
N LEU A 146 -14.24 -24.46 -13.25
CA LEU A 146 -13.71 -23.19 -13.74
C LEU A 146 -13.35 -22.30 -12.55
N THR A 147 -12.13 -21.77 -12.51
CA THR A 147 -11.67 -20.90 -11.42
C THR A 147 -11.52 -19.46 -11.90
N VAL A 148 -12.17 -18.52 -11.20
CA VAL A 148 -11.93 -17.08 -11.33
C VAL A 148 -11.03 -16.65 -10.18
N GLU A 149 -9.73 -16.50 -10.45
CA GLU A 149 -8.74 -16.15 -9.42
C GLU A 149 -8.80 -14.67 -9.03
N GLY A 150 -9.15 -14.40 -7.77
CA GLY A 150 -9.13 -13.06 -7.19
C GLY A 150 -7.77 -12.71 -6.58
N ALA A 151 -7.47 -11.41 -6.48
CA ALA A 151 -6.24 -10.97 -5.80
C ALA A 151 -6.33 -11.24 -4.28
N PRO A 152 -5.35 -11.93 -3.67
CA PRO A 152 -5.40 -12.28 -2.25
C PRO A 152 -5.60 -11.04 -1.37
N VAL A 153 -6.56 -11.14 -0.45
CA VAL A 153 -6.85 -10.12 0.56
C VAL A 153 -5.87 -10.30 1.72
N ASN A 154 -5.38 -9.19 2.28
CA ASN A 154 -4.60 -9.32 3.50
C ASN A 154 -5.50 -9.90 4.62
N GLY A 155 -5.14 -11.06 5.16
CA GLY A 155 -5.84 -11.76 6.23
C GLY A 155 -5.38 -11.33 7.62
N ALA A 156 -6.11 -11.81 8.64
CA ALA A 156 -5.73 -11.61 10.04
C ALA A 156 -4.36 -12.23 10.38
N ASP A 157 -3.92 -13.22 9.59
CA ASP A 157 -2.65 -13.92 9.77
C ASP A 157 -1.48 -13.24 9.04
N ASP A 158 -1.70 -12.15 8.29
CA ASP A 158 -0.62 -11.47 7.61
C ASP A 158 0.27 -10.67 8.55
N VAL A 159 1.56 -10.98 8.51
CA VAL A 159 2.58 -10.33 9.35
C VAL A 159 3.40 -9.38 8.50
N PHE A 160 3.18 -8.08 8.71
CA PHE A 160 4.04 -7.03 8.17
C PHE A 160 5.21 -6.80 9.12
N THR A 161 6.43 -7.09 8.68
CA THR A 161 7.64 -6.77 9.44
C THR A 161 8.37 -5.60 8.80
N PHE A 162 8.65 -4.57 9.60
CA PHE A 162 9.56 -3.49 9.22
C PHE A 162 10.87 -3.70 9.97
N LYS A 163 11.97 -3.75 9.23
CA LYS A 163 13.32 -3.78 9.79
C LYS A 163 14.00 -2.47 9.42
N THR A 164 14.43 -1.71 10.42
CA THR A 164 15.40 -0.64 10.20
C THR A 164 16.77 -1.28 10.25
N ASP A 165 17.55 -1.12 9.18
CA ASP A 165 18.97 -1.41 9.27
C ASP A 165 19.57 -0.43 10.28
N GLY A 166 20.42 -0.93 11.18
CA GLY A 166 21.05 -0.09 12.21
C GLY A 166 21.91 1.03 11.61
N VAL A 167 22.61 1.79 12.47
CA VAL A 167 23.46 2.89 12.00
C VAL A 167 24.61 2.34 11.15
N ASP A 168 24.71 2.81 9.91
CA ASP A 168 25.90 2.60 9.09
C ASP A 168 27.05 3.48 9.63
N ASN A 169 27.96 2.85 10.37
CA ASN A 169 29.12 3.52 10.98
C ASN A 169 30.01 4.25 9.95
N SER A 170 30.08 3.76 8.71
CA SER A 170 30.87 4.40 7.65
C SER A 170 30.18 5.68 7.17
N ALA A 171 28.87 5.62 6.95
CA ALA A 171 28.07 6.79 6.61
C ALA A 171 28.06 7.82 7.75
N ALA A 172 27.90 7.38 8.99
CA ALA A 172 27.94 8.25 10.18
C ALA A 172 29.29 8.99 10.30
N ARG A 173 30.42 8.26 10.14
CA ARG A 173 31.76 8.85 10.06
C ARG A 173 31.90 9.89 8.95
N ALA A 174 31.37 9.57 7.76
CA ALA A 174 31.44 10.47 6.62
C ALA A 174 30.60 11.76 6.83
N ASN A 175 29.52 11.68 7.61
CA ASN A 175 28.60 12.78 7.85
C ASN A 175 29.08 13.76 8.94
N ILE A 176 29.99 13.36 9.83
CA ILE A 176 30.58 14.26 10.86
C ILE A 176 31.16 15.55 10.24
N LYS A 177 31.71 15.48 9.03
CA LYS A 177 32.28 16.65 8.34
C LYS A 177 31.25 17.74 8.04
N ASN A 178 29.96 17.40 8.04
CA ASN A 178 28.85 18.31 7.73
C ASN A 178 28.37 19.08 8.98
N ILE A 179 28.92 18.80 10.16
CA ILE A 179 28.62 19.57 11.38
C ILE A 179 29.02 21.02 11.15
N ARG A 180 28.10 21.93 11.47
CA ARG A 180 28.29 23.38 11.31
C ARG A 180 27.48 24.18 12.32
N VAL A 181 27.93 25.40 12.56
CA VAL A 181 27.24 26.40 13.39
C VAL A 181 26.39 27.29 12.50
N VAL A 182 25.15 27.58 12.90
CA VAL A 182 24.25 28.49 12.20
C VAL A 182 23.57 29.48 13.16
N PRO A 183 23.46 30.77 12.78
CA PRO A 183 24.14 31.40 11.64
C PRO A 183 25.66 31.54 11.88
N ASP A 184 26.43 31.49 10.80
CA ASP A 184 27.85 31.86 10.80
C ASP A 184 28.14 32.79 9.60
N PRO A 185 28.46 34.08 9.80
CA PRO A 185 28.59 34.76 11.09
C PRO A 185 27.24 35.05 11.78
N TYR A 186 27.25 35.13 13.10
CA TYR A 186 26.15 35.69 13.89
C TYR A 186 26.25 37.22 13.90
N ILE A 187 25.29 37.92 13.28
CA ILE A 187 25.28 39.39 13.16
C ILE A 187 24.11 39.97 13.94
N GLY A 188 24.34 40.33 15.20
CA GLY A 188 23.38 40.99 16.09
C GLY A 188 22.17 40.15 16.52
N ARG A 189 21.56 39.41 15.59
CA ARG A 189 20.36 38.56 15.73
C ARG A 189 20.33 37.49 14.63
N ALA A 190 19.85 36.29 14.94
CA ALA A 190 19.45 35.31 13.91
C ALA A 190 18.00 35.54 13.45
N GLU A 191 17.68 35.21 12.20
CA GLU A 191 16.36 35.51 11.59
C GLU A 191 15.18 34.88 12.35
N TRP A 192 15.40 33.71 12.96
CA TRP A 192 14.39 32.96 13.72
C TRP A 192 14.28 33.35 15.20
N GLU A 193 15.14 34.23 15.72
CA GLU A 193 15.02 34.68 17.11
C GLU A 193 13.78 35.56 17.25
N THR A 194 12.92 35.31 18.24
CA THR A 194 11.66 36.07 18.41
C THR A 194 11.81 37.34 19.26
N SER A 195 12.93 37.52 19.95
CA SER A 195 13.19 38.68 20.81
C SER A 195 14.68 38.97 20.94
N ARG A 196 15.04 40.26 21.06
CA ARG A 196 16.41 40.75 21.24
C ARG A 196 17.11 40.27 22.52
N PHE A 197 16.36 39.70 23.46
CA PHE A 197 16.88 39.15 24.71
C PHE A 197 17.21 37.65 24.62
N TYR A 198 16.79 36.98 23.56
CA TYR A 198 17.03 35.55 23.36
C TYR A 198 17.92 35.34 22.13
N ARG A 199 19.23 35.35 22.37
CA ARG A 199 20.24 35.06 21.34
C ARG A 199 20.51 33.57 21.30
N ARG A 200 20.56 32.98 20.10
CA ARG A 200 20.82 31.55 19.93
C ARG A 200 21.68 31.26 18.71
N LEU A 201 22.68 30.42 18.92
CA LEU A 201 23.41 29.72 17.88
C LEU A 201 22.97 28.25 17.88
N GLN A 202 22.97 27.61 16.71
CA GLN A 202 22.68 26.20 16.60
C GLN A 202 23.87 25.45 16.02
N PHE A 203 24.23 24.33 16.64
CA PHE A 203 25.09 23.31 16.04
C PHE A 203 24.20 22.31 15.32
N THR A 204 24.42 22.09 14.02
CA THR A 204 23.55 21.25 13.17
C THR A 204 24.31 20.07 12.58
N ASN A 205 23.57 19.05 12.14
CA ASN A 205 24.07 17.76 11.65
C ASN A 205 24.88 16.97 12.70
N LEU A 206 24.47 17.08 13.96
CA LEU A 206 25.10 16.37 15.07
C LEU A 206 24.72 14.88 15.06
N PRO A 207 25.65 13.99 15.47
CA PRO A 207 25.32 12.64 15.92
C PRO A 207 24.41 12.68 17.15
N GLU A 208 23.64 11.62 17.38
CA GLU A 208 22.70 11.49 18.51
C GLU A 208 23.36 11.73 19.88
N LEU A 209 24.58 11.21 20.04
CA LEU A 209 25.39 11.34 21.25
C LEU A 209 26.72 12.04 20.92
N CYS A 210 26.89 13.27 21.40
CA CYS A 210 28.16 13.99 21.24
C CYS A 210 28.40 15.08 22.30
N THR A 211 29.67 15.42 22.51
CA THR A 211 30.08 16.56 23.34
C THR A 211 30.60 17.69 22.45
N ILE A 212 30.05 18.89 22.64
CA ILE A 212 30.44 20.11 21.92
C ILE A 212 31.21 21.00 22.89
N ARG A 213 32.45 21.35 22.54
CA ARG A 213 33.30 22.26 23.32
C ARG A 213 33.57 23.51 22.52
N ILE A 214 33.36 24.66 23.12
CA ILE A 214 33.47 25.97 22.48
C ILE A 214 34.63 26.71 23.12
N TYR A 215 35.51 27.29 22.30
CA TYR A 215 36.73 27.94 22.75
C TYR A 215 36.88 29.36 22.18
N SER A 216 37.52 30.23 22.95
CA SER A 216 38.04 31.50 22.45
C SER A 216 39.20 31.26 21.47
N LEU A 217 39.58 32.27 20.68
CA LEU A 217 40.76 32.18 19.81
C LEU A 217 42.07 32.01 20.61
N ALA A 218 42.07 32.41 21.89
CA ALA A 218 43.20 32.21 22.81
C ALA A 218 43.25 30.77 23.38
N GLY A 219 42.24 29.94 23.12
CA GLY A 219 42.15 28.56 23.58
C GLY A 219 41.41 28.38 24.90
N ASP A 220 40.80 29.44 25.45
CA ASP A 220 40.02 29.34 26.69
C ASP A 220 38.72 28.58 26.42
N LEU A 221 38.38 27.63 27.28
CA LEU A 221 37.09 26.94 27.22
C LEU A 221 35.97 27.90 27.65
N VAL A 222 35.07 28.19 26.72
CA VAL A 222 33.94 29.10 26.92
C VAL A 222 32.71 28.35 27.44
N LYS A 223 32.39 27.22 26.81
CA LYS A 223 31.20 26.42 27.14
C LYS A 223 31.39 24.96 26.72
N THR A 224 30.85 24.03 27.51
CA THR A 224 30.63 22.65 27.09
C THR A 224 29.13 22.35 27.00
N LEU A 225 28.69 21.75 25.90
CA LEU A 225 27.31 21.30 25.69
C LEU A 225 27.33 19.78 25.51
N GLN A 226 26.37 19.10 26.13
CA GLN A 226 26.15 17.66 25.95
C GLN A 226 24.90 17.49 25.09
N HIS A 227 25.07 16.82 23.95
CA HIS A 227 23.98 16.51 23.05
C HIS A 227 23.66 15.02 23.19
N ASP A 228 22.45 14.74 23.65
CA ASP A 228 21.89 13.41 23.87
C ASP A 228 20.44 13.44 23.39
N SER A 229 20.27 13.46 22.07
CA SER A 229 18.95 13.56 21.45
C SER A 229 18.95 13.00 20.03
N ASN A 230 17.80 12.48 19.61
CA ASN A 230 17.61 12.00 18.23
C ASN A 230 17.60 13.11 17.17
N GLY A 231 17.55 14.38 17.58
CA GLY A 231 17.54 15.52 16.68
C GLY A 231 18.97 15.99 16.42
N GLY A 232 19.41 16.09 15.17
CA GLY A 232 20.80 16.50 14.85
C GLY A 232 21.11 17.99 15.07
N THR A 233 20.48 18.64 16.06
CA THR A 233 20.64 20.06 16.36
C THR A 233 20.75 20.32 17.86
N GLU A 234 21.73 21.10 18.28
CA GLU A 234 21.89 21.61 19.65
C GLU A 234 21.85 23.14 19.66
N GLU A 235 21.04 23.72 20.55
CA GLU A 235 20.93 25.19 20.68
C GLU A 235 21.82 25.71 21.80
N TRP A 236 22.51 26.82 21.55
CA TRP A 236 23.32 27.51 22.54
C TRP A 236 22.90 28.97 22.67
N ASP A 237 22.65 29.40 23.91
CA ASP A 237 22.26 30.75 24.29
C ASP A 237 23.39 31.80 24.24
N MET A 238 24.58 31.41 23.77
CA MET A 238 25.77 32.26 23.69
C MET A 238 26.28 32.75 25.06
N LEU A 239 25.97 32.02 26.13
CA LEU A 239 26.54 32.24 27.46
C LEU A 239 27.74 31.33 27.70
N SER A 240 28.75 31.84 28.40
CA SER A 240 29.85 31.04 28.93
C SER A 240 29.37 30.11 30.05
N GLU A 241 30.26 29.27 30.55
CA GLU A 241 29.99 28.42 31.71
C GLU A 241 29.56 29.23 32.95
N ASP A 242 30.11 30.44 33.13
CA ASP A 242 29.77 31.37 34.21
C ASP A 242 28.48 32.17 33.96
N GLY A 243 27.75 31.88 32.88
CA GLY A 243 26.51 32.58 32.53
C GLY A 243 26.74 33.98 31.94
N LEU A 244 27.97 34.31 31.52
CA LEU A 244 28.30 35.60 30.91
C LEU A 244 28.17 35.52 29.39
N GLY A 245 27.52 36.51 28.79
CA GLY A 245 27.40 36.57 27.33
C GLY A 245 28.76 36.78 26.67
N ILE A 246 29.08 35.93 25.68
CA ILE A 246 30.36 35.98 24.96
C ILE A 246 30.53 37.30 24.19
N ALA A 247 31.76 37.77 23.96
CA ALA A 247 32.05 38.99 23.21
C ALA A 247 31.94 38.80 21.69
N SER A 248 32.01 39.90 20.92
CA SER A 248 32.23 39.81 19.47
C SER A 248 33.63 39.26 19.21
N GLY A 249 33.77 38.33 18.27
CA GLY A 249 35.04 37.67 18.00
C GLY A 249 34.88 36.39 17.18
N VAL A 250 36.02 35.75 16.91
CA VAL A 250 36.07 34.41 16.30
C VAL A 250 36.24 33.38 17.41
N TYR A 251 35.42 32.34 17.33
CA TYR A 251 35.42 31.21 18.27
C TYR A 251 35.71 29.93 17.51
N LEU A 252 36.28 28.96 18.24
CA LEU A 252 36.51 27.61 17.75
C LEU A 252 35.52 26.66 18.43
N TYR A 253 35.14 25.60 17.74
CA TYR A 253 34.39 24.51 18.34
C TYR A 253 35.03 23.17 18.03
N HIS A 254 34.84 22.22 18.95
CA HIS A 254 35.24 20.83 18.81
C HIS A 254 34.06 19.95 19.21
N VAL A 255 33.54 19.18 18.25
CA VAL A 255 32.52 18.15 18.49
C VAL A 255 33.21 16.79 18.54
N GLU A 256 32.90 16.02 19.56
CA GLU A 256 33.43 14.67 19.79
C GLU A 256 32.27 13.69 19.94
N SER A 257 32.32 12.58 19.20
CA SER A 257 31.32 11.51 19.22
C SER A 257 31.98 10.14 19.02
N GLU A 258 31.24 9.06 19.22
CA GLU A 258 31.74 7.70 18.96
C GLU A 258 32.14 7.47 17.49
N PHE A 259 31.55 8.23 16.57
CA PHE A 259 31.82 8.14 15.14
C PHE A 259 33.03 8.99 14.71
N GLY A 260 33.61 9.79 15.61
CA GLY A 260 34.76 10.64 15.34
C GLY A 260 34.58 12.07 15.84
N SER A 261 35.49 12.96 15.44
CA SER A 261 35.51 14.35 15.87
C SER A 261 35.55 15.35 14.73
N LYS A 262 35.03 16.55 14.99
CA LYS A 262 35.03 17.69 14.07
C LYS A 262 35.44 18.96 14.79
N THR A 263 36.43 19.65 14.23
CA THR A 263 36.75 21.03 14.60
C THR A 263 36.25 22.01 13.55
N GLY A 264 35.86 23.19 13.99
CA GLY A 264 35.50 24.29 13.13
C GLY A 264 35.60 25.63 13.85
N ARG A 265 35.17 26.68 13.17
CA ARG A 265 35.17 28.05 13.68
C ARG A 265 33.87 28.74 13.30
N PHE A 266 33.51 29.77 14.05
CA PHE A 266 32.40 30.66 13.73
C PHE A 266 32.72 32.08 14.23
N ALA A 267 32.06 33.08 13.66
CA ALA A 267 32.23 34.48 14.04
C ALA A 267 30.98 35.08 14.67
N VAL A 268 31.17 35.94 15.65
CA VAL A 268 30.12 36.70 16.33
C VAL A 268 30.41 38.19 16.18
N ILE A 269 29.43 38.93 15.67
CA ILE A 269 29.46 40.38 15.44
C ILE A 269 28.22 40.97 16.13
N LYS A 270 28.42 41.64 17.26
CA LYS A 270 27.36 42.38 17.98
C LYS A 270 27.15 43.78 17.44
#